data_AF-A0A3B8J751-F1
#
_entry.id   AF-A0A3B8J751-F1
#
_cell.length_a   1.000
_cell.length_b   1.000
_cell.length_c   1.000
_cell.angle_alpha   90.00
_cell.angle_beta   90.00
_cell.angle_gamma   90.00
#
_symmetry.space_group_name_H-M   'P 1'
#
loop_
_entity.id
_entity.type
_entity.pdbx_description
1 polymer ?
#
loop_
_entity_poly.entity_id
_entity_poly.type
_entity_poly.pdbx_seq_one_letter_code
_entity_poly.pdbx_strand_id
1 'polypeptide(L)' 'MYKVGVIGEKDAVLGFKALGFSVFPVENSDRAAEKLSELAADKYAVIYITEQTAS' A
#
# COMPACT_ATOMS: atom_id res chain seq x y z
N MET A 1 10.04 -14.74 -5.82
CA MET A 1 9.17 -14.49 -4.65
C MET A 1 8.20 -13.38 -5.01
N TYR A 2 6.91 -13.56 -4.76
CA TYR A 2 5.90 -12.54 -5.03
C TYR A 2 5.88 -11.50 -3.89
N LYS A 3 5.76 -10.20 -4.23
CA LYS A 3 5.73 -9.09 -3.28
C LYS A 3 4.29 -8.73 -2.93
N VAL A 4 4.03 -8.42 -1.66
CA VAL A 4 2.74 -7.91 -1.16
C VAL A 4 2.93 -6.49 -0.65
N GLY A 5 2.08 -5.58 -1.13
CA GLY A 5 2.09 -4.16 -0.80
C GLY A 5 0.84 -3.78 -0.01
N VAL A 6 0.98 -2.81 0.89
CA VAL A 6 -0.14 -2.21 1.65
C VAL A 6 -0.03 -0.70 1.59
N ILE A 7 -1.08 -0.03 1.11
CA ILE A 7 -1.22 1.43 1.05
C ILE A 7 -2.34 1.85 2.00
N GLY A 8 -2.12 2.90 2.80
CA GLY A 8 -3.16 3.42 3.68
C GLY A 8 -2.64 4.34 4.76
N GLU A 9 -3.50 4.68 5.71
CA GLU A 9 -3.19 5.56 6.83
C GLU A 9 -2.15 4.91 7.74
N LYS A 10 -1.18 5.72 8.22
CA LYS A 10 0.01 5.23 8.93
C LYS A 10 -0.32 4.32 10.12
N ASP A 11 -1.29 4.69 10.94
CA ASP A 11 -1.75 3.93 12.09
C ASP A 11 -2.48 2.63 11.73
N ALA A 12 -3.20 2.61 10.61
CA ALA A 12 -3.86 1.42 10.10
C ALA A 12 -2.89 0.39 9.50
N VAL A 13 -1.83 0.84 8.81
CA VAL A 13 -1.00 -0.06 7.98
C VAL A 13 0.35 -0.47 8.59
N LEU A 14 0.82 0.19 9.66
CA LEU A 14 2.15 -0.09 10.21
C LEU A 14 2.31 -1.54 10.73
N GLY A 15 1.24 -2.16 11.22
CA GLY A 15 1.27 -3.53 11.74
C GLY A 15 1.70 -4.58 10.70
N PHE A 16 1.44 -4.34 9.42
CA PHE A 16 1.78 -5.27 8.33
C PHE A 16 3.29 -5.40 8.09
N LYS A 17 4.11 -4.46 8.58
CA LYS A 17 5.58 -4.58 8.51
C LYS A 17 6.08 -5.81 9.26
N ALA A 18 5.43 -6.19 10.36
CA ALA A 18 5.80 -7.38 11.14
C ALA A 18 5.61 -8.69 10.35
N LEU A 19 4.75 -8.68 9.33
CA LEU A 19 4.48 -9.81 8.45
C LEU A 19 5.39 -9.83 7.21
N GLY A 20 6.33 -8.89 7.10
CA GLY A 20 7.23 -8.77 5.95
C GLY A 20 6.58 -8.13 4.71
N PHE A 21 5.43 -7.47 4.86
CA PHE A 21 4.80 -6.76 3.75
C PHE A 21 5.49 -5.42 3.52
N SER A 22 5.45 -4.94 2.27
CA SER A 22 5.91 -3.59 1.96
C SER A 22 4.78 -2.61 2.26
N VAL A 23 5.02 -1.72 3.22
CA VAL A 23 4.00 -0.80 3.75
C VAL A 23 4.31 0.63 3.30
N PHE A 24 3.30 1.29 2.73
CA PHE A 24 3.39 2.63 2.17
C PHE A 24 2.31 3.53 2.78
N PRO A 25 2.63 4.24 3.88
CA PRO A 25 1.70 5.20 4.46
C PRO A 25 1.44 6.36 3.49
N VAL A 26 0.18 6.70 3.27
CA VAL A 26 -0.25 7.86 2.47
C VAL A 26 -1.36 8.61 3.21
N GLU A 27 -1.55 9.89 2.87
CA GLU A 27 -2.48 10.78 3.58
C GLU A 27 -3.75 11.11 2.78
N ASN A 28 -3.79 10.77 1.48
CA ASN A 28 -4.92 11.03 0.59
C ASN A 28 -4.92 10.10 -0.63
N SER A 29 -6.04 10.10 -1.37
CA SER A 29 -6.28 9.22 -2.52
C SER A 29 -5.40 9.55 -3.74
N ASP A 30 -5.05 10.83 -3.97
CA ASP A 30 -4.12 11.21 -5.04
C ASP A 30 -2.75 10.53 -4.86
N ARG A 31 -2.21 10.57 -3.64
CA ARG A 31 -0.96 9.88 -3.29
C ARG A 31 -1.08 8.37 -3.35
N ALA A 32 -2.25 7.83 -3.01
CA ALA A 32 -2.52 6.41 -3.13
C ALA A 32 -2.48 5.94 -4.60
N ALA A 33 -3.06 6.73 -5.50
CA ALA A 33 -3.06 6.44 -6.94
C ALA A 33 -1.66 6.48 -7.56
N GLU A 34 -0.85 7.48 -7.20
CA GLU A 34 0.57 7.54 -7.56
C GLU A 34 1.30 6.28 -7.08
N LYS A 35 1.13 5.93 -5.80
CA LYS A 35 1.80 4.78 -5.19
C LYS A 35 1.36 3.46 -5.81
N LEU A 36 0.07 3.27 -6.04
CA LEU A 36 -0.48 2.08 -6.70
C LEU A 36 0.16 1.86 -8.07
N SER A 37 0.31 2.94 -8.85
CA SER A 37 0.93 2.88 -10.18
C SER A 37 2.40 2.46 -10.10
N GLU A 38 3.15 2.98 -9.12
CA GLU A 38 4.54 2.55 -8.86
C GLU A 38 4.62 1.07 -8.47
N LEU A 39 3.77 0.60 -7.55
CA LEU A 39 3.76 -0.80 -7.10
C LEU A 39 3.36 -1.76 -8.21
N ALA A 40 2.44 -1.36 -9.08
CA ALA A 40 2.06 -2.14 -10.26
C ALA A 40 3.25 -2.28 -11.23
N ALA A 41 3.99 -1.20 -11.50
CA ALA A 41 5.20 -1.23 -12.33
C ALA A 41 6.30 -2.12 -11.71
N ASP A 42 6.40 -2.11 -10.38
CA ASP A 42 7.31 -2.94 -9.59
C ASP A 42 6.89 -4.43 -9.47
N LYS A 43 5.80 -4.82 -10.14
CA LYS A 43 5.28 -6.20 -10.20
C LYS A 43 4.96 -6.78 -8.83
N TYR A 44 4.30 -5.99 -7.98
CA TYR A 44 3.65 -6.52 -6.79
C TYR A 44 2.51 -7.46 -7.20
N ALA A 45 2.40 -8.60 -6.51
CA ALA A 45 1.38 -9.60 -6.84
C ALA A 45 0.02 -9.27 -6.24
N VAL A 46 0.03 -8.69 -5.04
CA VAL A 46 -1.17 -8.25 -4.32
C VAL A 46 -0.87 -6.90 -3.70
N ILE A 47 -1.80 -5.97 -3.84
CA ILE A 47 -1.75 -4.63 -3.25
C ILE A 47 -3.04 -4.42 -2.47
N TYR A 48 -2.95 -4.27 -1.15
CA TYR A 48 -4.05 -3.87 -0.30
C TYR A 48 -4.08 -2.35 -0.17
N ILE A 49 -5.28 -1.77 -0.17
CA ILE A 49 -5.50 -0.34 0.05
C ILE A 49 -6.64 -0.21 1.06
N THR A 50 -6.49 0.67 2.06
CA THR A 50 -7.59 0.97 2.99
C THR A 50 -8.71 1.71 2.25
N GLU A 51 -9.97 1.43 2.61
CA GLU A 51 -11.13 2.03 1.93
C GLU A 51 -11.14 3.56 1.99
N GLN A 52 -10.77 4.13 3.15
CA GLN A 52 -10.68 5.57 3.34
C GLN A 52 -9.60 6.23 2.45
N THR A 53 -8.52 5.51 2.16
CA THR A 53 -7.48 5.99 1.23
C THR A 53 -7.88 5.77 -0.24
N ALA A 54 -8.78 4.84 -0.52
CA ALA A 54 -9.26 4.51 -1.86
C ALA A 54 -10.48 5.33 -2.32
N SER A 55 -11.02 6.21 -1.47
CA SER A 55 -12.21 7.02 -1.72
C SER A 55 -12.02 8.16 -2.70
#